data_AF-A0A517ICK7-F1
#
_entry.id   AF-A0A517ICK7-F1
#
_cell.length_a   1.000
_cell.length_b   1.000
_cell.length_c   1.000
_cell.angle_alpha   90.00
_cell.angle_beta   90.00
_cell.angle_gamma   90.00
#
_symmetry.space_group_name_H-M   'P 1'
#
loop_
_entity.id
_entity.type
_entity.pdbx_description
1 polymer ?
#
loop_
_entity_poly.entity_id
_entity_poly.type
_entity_poly.pdbx_seq_one_letter_code
_entity_poly.pdbx_strand_id
1 'polypeptide(L)'
;MKNESQPYTDFREMYRDIDFAAEAYYNEFFHAYKTDGRFPEVYTLEQTKRASSAIQLLQLLEWEWNPVRLLALLSTVGAALGIGRPIPVLDFYQMIEGMNLIASPYVDYYIEKKDILIATLEMFANEEP
;
A
#
# COMPACT_ATOMS: atom_id res chain seq x y z
N MET A 1 11.81 -23.15 -0.63
CA MET A 1 10.46 -22.86 -1.14
C MET A 1 9.53 -22.88 0.07
N LYS A 2 9.05 -21.72 0.53
CA LYS A 2 7.99 -21.66 1.55
C LYS A 2 6.65 -21.84 0.81
N ASN A 3 5.87 -22.81 1.26
CA ASN A 3 4.54 -23.13 0.76
C ASN A 3 3.58 -21.97 1.00
N GLU A 4 2.55 -21.95 0.16
CA GLU A 4 1.34 -21.13 0.24
C GLU A 4 0.78 -21.07 1.67
N SER A 5 0.34 -19.87 2.07
CA SER A 5 -0.71 -19.65 3.09
C SER A 5 -0.45 -20.11 4.55
N GLN A 6 0.77 -20.04 5.07
CA GLN A 6 0.90 -19.98 6.52
C GLN A 6 0.60 -18.54 6.98
N PRO A 7 -0.42 -18.30 7.82
CA PRO A 7 -0.68 -16.97 8.36
C PRO A 7 0.54 -16.52 9.15
N TYR A 8 0.99 -15.29 8.88
CA TYR A 8 1.93 -14.56 9.73
C TYR A 8 1.40 -14.57 11.16
N THR A 9 2.20 -15.12 12.06
CA THR A 9 1.97 -15.06 13.51
C THR A 9 2.60 -13.81 14.13
N ASP A 10 3.47 -13.13 13.38
CA ASP A 10 4.09 -11.85 13.75
C ASP A 10 3.66 -10.77 12.74
N PHE A 11 2.75 -9.89 13.16
CA PHE A 11 2.28 -8.78 12.34
C PHE A 11 3.40 -7.80 11.97
N ARG A 12 4.45 -7.67 12.81
CA ARG A 12 5.59 -6.79 12.48
C ARG A 12 6.35 -7.32 11.26
N GLU A 13 6.52 -8.64 11.17
CA GLU A 13 7.15 -9.27 10.01
C GLU A 13 6.29 -9.08 8.76
N MET A 14 4.97 -9.28 8.87
CA MET A 14 4.03 -9.03 7.78
C MET A 14 4.12 -7.60 7.25
N TYR A 15 4.04 -6.59 8.14
CA TYR A 15 4.11 -5.19 7.72
C TYR A 15 5.42 -4.85 7.02
N ARG A 16 6.54 -5.35 7.56
CA ARG A 16 7.86 -5.16 6.97
C ARG A 16 7.95 -5.78 5.57
N ASP A 17 7.42 -6.98 5.38
CA ASP A 17 7.45 -7.66 4.09
C ASP A 17 6.57 -6.94 3.06
N ILE A 18 5.43 -6.37 3.46
CA ILE A 18 4.60 -5.52 2.59
C ILE A 18 5.34 -4.22 2.24
N ASP A 19 5.97 -3.55 3.22
CA ASP A 19 6.74 -2.32 2.98
C ASP A 19 7.88 -2.57 1.97
N PHE A 20 8.60 -3.69 2.08
CA PHE A 20 9.63 -4.07 1.12
C PHE A 20 9.05 -4.33 -0.29
N ALA A 21 7.92 -5.02 -0.37
CA ALA A 21 7.26 -5.27 -1.65
C ALA A 21 6.76 -3.96 -2.29
N ALA A 22 6.17 -3.06 -1.50
CA ALA A 22 5.72 -1.76 -1.95
C ALA A 22 6.89 -0.88 -2.43
N GLU A 23 8.01 -0.87 -1.70
CA GLU A 23 9.21 -0.11 -2.07
C GLU A 23 9.79 -0.62 -3.40
N ALA A 24 9.86 -1.94 -3.60
CA ALA A 24 10.28 -2.52 -4.88
C ALA A 24 9.32 -2.13 -6.01
N TYR A 25 8.01 -2.20 -5.78
CA TYR A 25 6.98 -1.81 -6.73
C TYR A 25 7.06 -0.32 -7.09
N TYR A 26 7.28 0.54 -6.09
CA TYR A 26 7.47 1.97 -6.26
C TYR A 26 8.63 2.26 -7.21
N ASN A 27 9.79 1.66 -6.93
CA ASN A 27 10.98 1.89 -7.72
C ASN A 27 10.84 1.35 -9.16
N GLU A 28 10.17 0.21 -9.34
CA GLU A 28 9.91 -0.38 -10.66
C GLU A 28 8.99 0.52 -11.52
N PHE A 29 7.93 1.07 -10.93
CA PHE A 29 6.86 1.74 -11.69
C PHE A 29 6.81 3.27 -11.51
N PHE A 30 7.79 3.89 -10.87
CA PHE A 30 7.80 5.34 -10.62
C PHE A 30 7.70 6.18 -11.90
N HIS A 31 8.23 5.69 -13.02
CA HIS A 31 8.09 6.37 -14.31
C HIS A 31 6.64 6.38 -14.85
N ALA A 32 5.88 5.30 -14.62
CA ALA A 32 4.46 5.25 -14.98
C ALA A 32 3.67 6.28 -14.16
N TYR A 33 3.91 6.36 -12.84
CA TYR A 33 3.30 7.37 -11.98
C TYR A 33 3.49 8.80 -12.47
N LYS A 34 4.68 9.16 -12.97
CA LYS A 34 4.93 10.52 -13.50
C LYS A 34 4.09 10.85 -14.74
N THR A 35 3.66 9.83 -15.47
CA THR A 35 2.85 9.99 -16.69
C THR A 35 1.37 9.98 -16.36
N ASP A 36 0.95 9.02 -15.52
CA ASP A 36 -0.47 8.68 -15.33
C ASP A 36 -1.05 9.21 -14.01
N GLY A 37 -0.22 9.78 -13.14
CA GLY A 37 -0.61 10.26 -11.81
C GLY A 37 -0.93 9.15 -10.80
N ARG A 38 -0.77 7.88 -11.18
CA ARG A 38 -0.96 6.70 -10.31
C ARG A 38 -0.01 5.58 -10.65
N PHE A 39 0.27 4.72 -9.67
CA PHE A 39 0.97 3.47 -9.92
C PHE A 39 0.03 2.47 -10.61
N PRO A 40 0.51 1.72 -11.62
CA PRO A 40 -0.31 0.77 -12.36
C PRO A 40 -0.65 -0.45 -11.49
N GLU A 41 -1.72 -1.16 -11.82
CA GLU A 41 -2.13 -2.43 -11.19
C GLU A 41 -1.77 -3.62 -12.09
N VAL A 42 -0.50 -4.02 -12.09
CA VAL A 42 0.04 -5.03 -13.01
C VAL A 42 -0.15 -6.44 -12.45
N TYR A 43 -1.29 -7.08 -12.76
CA TYR A 43 -1.66 -8.40 -12.23
C TYR A 43 -0.97 -9.59 -12.91
N THR A 44 0.35 -9.55 -13.05
CA THR A 44 1.11 -10.73 -13.49
C THR A 44 1.29 -11.72 -12.34
N LEU A 45 1.56 -12.99 -12.68
CA LEU A 45 1.88 -14.02 -11.68
C LEU A 45 3.09 -13.61 -10.82
N GLU A 46 4.09 -12.98 -11.44
CA GLU A 46 5.28 -12.52 -10.74
C GLU A 46 4.97 -11.41 -9.73
N GLN A 47 4.23 -10.39 -10.15
CA GLN A 47 3.88 -9.27 -9.25
C GLN A 47 2.93 -9.73 -8.14
N THR A 48 1.95 -10.58 -8.45
CA THR A 48 1.05 -11.16 -7.45
C THR A 48 1.84 -11.98 -6.42
N LYS A 49 2.85 -12.74 -6.85
CA LYS A 49 3.73 -13.49 -5.94
C LYS A 49 4.56 -12.57 -5.06
N ARG A 50 5.12 -11.49 -5.62
CA ARG A 50 5.86 -10.47 -4.83
C ARG A 50 4.96 -9.78 -3.81
N ALA A 51 3.70 -9.55 -4.14
CA ALA A 51 2.70 -8.95 -3.28
C ALA A 51 2.05 -9.94 -2.29
N SER A 52 2.45 -11.22 -2.28
CA SER A 52 1.75 -12.26 -1.49
C SER A 52 1.67 -11.97 0.01
N SER A 53 2.59 -11.19 0.58
CA SER A 53 2.55 -10.73 1.97
C SER A 53 1.33 -9.86 2.29
N ALA A 54 0.78 -9.15 1.31
CA ALA A 54 -0.40 -8.30 1.47
C ALA A 54 -1.71 -9.10 1.61
N ILE A 55 -1.74 -10.37 1.18
CA ILE A 55 -2.96 -11.20 1.20
C ILE A 55 -3.56 -11.26 2.59
N GLN A 56 -2.74 -11.50 3.62
CA GLN A 56 -3.25 -11.64 4.97
C GLN A 56 -3.78 -10.31 5.53
N LEU A 57 -3.13 -9.19 5.23
CA LEU A 57 -3.64 -7.89 5.65
C LEU A 57 -4.99 -7.60 5.00
N LEU A 58 -5.13 -7.87 3.70
CA LEU A 58 -6.40 -7.72 3.00
C LEU A 58 -7.50 -8.62 3.57
N GLN A 59 -7.17 -9.85 3.96
CA GLN A 59 -8.11 -10.74 4.66
C GLN A 59 -8.55 -10.19 6.01
N LEU A 60 -7.64 -9.59 6.80
CA LEU A 60 -7.98 -8.98 8.09
C LEU A 60 -8.90 -7.75 7.92
N LEU A 61 -8.71 -7.01 6.84
CA LEU A 61 -9.54 -5.86 6.48
C LEU A 61 -10.85 -6.26 5.77
N GLU A 62 -11.06 -7.55 5.52
CA GLU A 62 -12.20 -8.08 4.74
C GLU A 62 -12.29 -7.49 3.32
N TRP A 63 -11.15 -7.19 2.70
CA TRP A 63 -11.06 -6.62 1.35
C TRP A 63 -10.73 -7.69 0.32
N GLU A 64 -11.61 -7.87 -0.67
CA GLU A 64 -11.45 -8.82 -1.78
C GLU A 64 -10.57 -8.26 -2.92
N TRP A 65 -9.48 -7.58 -2.57
CA TRP A 65 -8.58 -6.97 -3.55
C TRP A 65 -7.48 -7.93 -3.99
N ASN A 66 -7.01 -7.76 -5.24
CA ASN A 66 -5.71 -8.32 -5.61
C ASN A 66 -4.61 -7.66 -4.76
N PRO A 67 -3.65 -8.42 -4.19
CA PRO A 67 -2.59 -7.85 -3.34
C PRO A 67 -1.73 -6.78 -4.03
N VAL A 68 -1.60 -6.83 -5.36
CA VAL A 68 -0.90 -5.78 -6.14
C VAL A 68 -1.61 -4.42 -6.02
N ARG A 69 -2.96 -4.40 -5.91
CA ARG A 69 -3.74 -3.17 -5.72
C ARG A 69 -3.31 -2.44 -4.46
N LEU A 70 -3.04 -3.16 -3.37
CA LEU A 70 -2.53 -2.55 -2.15
C LEU A 70 -1.16 -1.90 -2.38
N LEU A 71 -0.22 -2.58 -3.06
CA LEU A 71 1.09 -2.01 -3.34
C LEU A 71 1.00 -0.75 -4.22
N ALA A 72 0.14 -0.77 -5.23
CA ALA A 72 -0.12 0.37 -6.09
C ALA A 72 -0.74 1.54 -5.31
N LEU A 73 -1.70 1.27 -4.41
CA LEU A 73 -2.30 2.27 -3.53
C LEU A 73 -1.25 2.92 -2.62
N LEU A 74 -0.51 2.13 -1.85
CA LEU A 74 0.51 2.64 -0.91
C LEU A 74 1.56 3.51 -1.63
N SER A 75 1.97 3.07 -2.82
CA SER A 75 2.93 3.78 -3.68
C SER A 75 2.35 5.09 -4.21
N THR A 76 1.09 5.07 -4.66
CA THR A 76 0.40 6.25 -5.20
C THR A 76 0.19 7.30 -4.12
N VAL A 77 -0.30 6.91 -2.95
CA VAL A 77 -0.48 7.84 -1.82
C VAL A 77 0.88 8.44 -1.41
N GLY A 78 1.90 7.61 -1.26
CA GLY A 78 3.23 8.09 -0.87
C GLY A 78 3.83 9.09 -1.87
N ALA A 79 3.65 8.83 -3.17
CA ALA A 79 4.09 9.75 -4.22
C ALA A 79 3.26 11.04 -4.28
N ALA A 80 1.93 10.95 -4.16
CA ALA A 80 1.02 12.09 -4.19
C ALA A 80 1.26 13.05 -3.02
N LEU A 81 1.56 12.49 -1.84
CA LEU A 81 1.96 13.26 -0.67
C LEU A 81 3.38 13.79 -0.77
N GLY A 82 4.19 13.37 -1.74
CA GLY A 82 5.58 13.82 -1.89
C GLY A 82 6.52 13.27 -0.81
N ILE A 83 6.21 12.09 -0.26
CA ILE A 83 7.05 11.38 0.73
C ILE A 83 8.29 10.77 0.04
N GLY A 84 8.23 10.54 -1.27
CA GLY A 84 9.35 10.02 -2.08
C GLY A 84 9.52 8.50 -2.03
N ARG A 85 8.53 7.81 -1.44
CA ARG A 85 8.42 6.35 -1.30
C ARG A 85 6.95 6.00 -0.98
N PRO A 86 6.55 4.73 -0.96
CA PRO A 86 5.23 4.35 -0.47
C PRO A 86 5.02 4.79 0.98
N ILE A 87 3.76 5.02 1.36
CA ILE A 87 3.44 5.14 2.78
C ILE A 87 3.70 3.79 3.49
N PRO A 88 4.21 3.79 4.73
CA PRO A 88 4.31 2.56 5.51
C PRO A 88 2.93 1.91 5.66
N VAL A 89 2.87 0.60 5.47
CA VAL A 89 1.60 -0.13 5.53
C VAL A 89 0.96 -0.07 6.92
N LEU A 90 1.78 0.02 7.98
CA LEU A 90 1.26 0.19 9.34
C LEU A 90 0.56 1.53 9.51
N ASP A 91 1.11 2.61 8.94
CA ASP A 91 0.48 3.93 8.97
C ASP A 91 -0.85 3.88 8.22
N PHE A 92 -0.88 3.25 7.04
CA PHE A 92 -2.11 3.03 6.28
C PHE A 92 -3.15 2.25 7.09
N TYR A 93 -2.76 1.12 7.66
CA TYR A 93 -3.65 0.30 8.48
C TYR A 93 -4.22 1.09 9.68
N GLN A 94 -3.37 1.84 10.39
CA GLN A 94 -3.79 2.70 11.50
C GLN A 94 -4.76 3.81 11.06
N MET A 95 -4.57 4.39 9.87
CA MET A 95 -5.51 5.37 9.30
C MET A 95 -6.88 4.75 9.02
N ILE A 96 -6.93 3.57 8.40
CA ILE A 96 -8.19 2.88 8.04
C ILE A 96 -8.96 2.45 9.29
N GLU A 97 -8.27 1.92 10.31
CA GLU A 97 -8.86 1.53 11.59
C GLU A 97 -9.26 2.73 12.48
N GLY A 98 -9.04 3.97 12.02
CA GLY A 98 -9.38 5.17 12.77
C GLY A 98 -8.57 5.36 14.05
N MET A 99 -7.33 4.86 14.09
CA MET A 99 -6.46 5.02 15.26
C MET A 99 -5.98 6.47 15.40
N ASN A 100 -6.05 6.99 16.63
CA ASN A 100 -5.74 8.40 16.93
C ASN A 100 -4.24 8.71 17.00
N LEU A 101 -3.35 7.73 16.76
CA LEU A 101 -1.91 7.93 16.87
C LEU A 101 -1.16 7.17 15.78
N ILE A 102 -0.50 7.92 14.90
CA ILE A 102 0.47 7.43 13.93
C ILE A 102 1.82 8.04 14.30
N ALA A 103 2.73 7.22 14.82
CA ALA A 103 4.04 7.63 15.31
C ALA A 103 5.12 7.53 14.21
N SER A 104 4.79 8.04 13.03
CA SER A 104 5.62 7.95 11.83
C SER A 104 6.29 9.29 11.53
N PRO A 105 7.52 9.31 10.97
CA PRO A 105 8.14 10.54 10.49
C PRO A 105 7.35 11.20 9.34
N TYR A 106 6.35 10.52 8.78
CA TYR A 106 5.53 11.02 7.69
C TYR A 106 4.21 11.66 8.15
N VAL A 107 3.95 11.73 9.47
CA VAL A 107 2.68 12.23 10.00
C VAL A 107 2.33 13.65 9.53
N ASP A 108 3.33 14.53 9.46
CA ASP A 108 3.14 15.91 9.00
C ASP A 108 2.66 15.95 7.54
N TYR A 109 3.14 15.04 6.69
CA TYR A 109 2.66 14.94 5.31
C TYR A 109 1.17 14.55 5.24
N TYR A 110 0.72 13.65 6.11
CA TYR A 110 -0.69 13.23 6.17
C TYR A 110 -1.60 14.39 6.61
N ILE A 111 -1.13 15.22 7.54
CA ILE A 111 -1.88 16.36 8.08
C ILE A 111 -1.89 17.52 7.07
N GLU A 112 -0.72 17.93 6.59
CA GLU A 112 -0.57 19.09 5.70
C GLU A 112 -1.25 18.88 4.35
N LYS A 113 -1.26 17.63 3.87
CA LYS A 113 -1.81 17.25 2.56
C LYS A 113 -3.04 16.36 2.68
N LYS A 114 -3.82 16.54 3.75
CA LYS A 114 -5.03 15.74 4.04
C LYS A 114 -5.99 15.66 2.85
N ASP A 115 -6.22 16.77 2.15
CA ASP A 115 -7.13 16.79 0.99
C ASP A 115 -6.62 15.91 -0.16
N ILE A 116 -5.30 15.89 -0.39
CA ILE A 116 -4.66 15.03 -1.38
C ILE A 116 -4.74 13.56 -0.95
N LEU A 117 -4.48 13.28 0.33
CA LEU A 117 -4.61 11.93 0.90
C LEU A 117 -6.03 11.39 0.67
N ILE A 118 -7.06 12.15 1.05
CA ILE A 118 -8.46 11.75 0.90
C ILE A 118 -8.81 11.55 -0.57
N ALA A 119 -8.50 12.51 -1.45
CA ALA A 119 -8.80 12.39 -2.88
C ALA A 119 -8.12 11.16 -3.52
N THR A 120 -6.88 10.85 -3.11
CA THR A 120 -6.15 9.67 -3.60
C THR A 120 -6.80 8.38 -3.12
N LEU A 121 -7.23 8.31 -1.86
CA LEU A 121 -7.95 7.14 -1.33
C LEU A 121 -9.31 6.95 -2.02
N GLU A 122 -10.04 8.04 -2.27
CA GLU A 122 -11.33 8.02 -2.96
C GLU A 122 -11.22 7.53 -4.41
N MET A 123 -10.12 7.84 -5.11
CA MET A 123 -9.86 7.28 -6.44
C MET A 123 -9.87 5.75 -6.40
N PHE A 124 -9.16 5.14 -5.44
CA PHE A 124 -9.09 3.68 -5.32
C PHE A 124 -10.39 3.05 -4.78
N ALA A 125 -11.17 3.78 -3.98
CA ALA A 125 -12.44 3.28 -3.45
C ALA A 125 -13.56 3.25 -4.49
N ASN A 126 -13.56 4.21 -5.42
CA ASN A 126 -14.61 4.36 -6.43
C ASN A 126 -14.33 3.63 -7.76
N GLU A 127 -13.14 3.04 -7.91
CA GLU A 127 -12.83 2.16 -9.05
C GLU A 127 -13.52 0.81 -8.86
N GLU A 128 -14.60 0.57 -9.62
CA GLU A 128 -15.28 -0.73 -9.72
C GLU A 128 -14.26 -1.85 -10.00
N PRO A 129 -14.36 -3.03 -9.33
CA PRO A 129 -13.52 -4.19 -9.63
C PRO A 129 -13.69 -4.75 -11.05
#